data_AF-A0A2H0UEA1-F1
#
_entry.id   AF-A0A2H0UEA1-F1
#
_cell.length_a   1.000
_cell.length_b   1.000
_cell.length_c   1.000
_cell.angle_alpha   90.00
_cell.angle_beta   90.00
_cell.angle_gamma   90.00
#
_symmetry.space_group_name_H-M   'P 1'
#
loop_
_entity.id
_entity.type
_entity.pdbx_description
1 polymer ?
#
loop_
_entity_poly.entity_id
_entity_poly.type
_entity_poly.pdbx_seq_one_letter_code
_entity_poly.pdbx_strand_id
1 'polypeptide(L)'
;MNSGQNIVERIIGKIRRAFSGTGTGNDPQNGMYTAPRSGGRLRKVLLAILVVIIVLIVIGFLGVRSIPGSIFYGIKVNVVEPAMQGLQVSTHEKAAYQIKLMQRRLDELTRLNPDKPMSDKTREVIQNQLARNTDDLRSIIETNENITQGEAMTTLHDAAVILELQENEIAENPNLESLDDAAIERLRSINETYKGFVLVFVAGTDAETLQAYVNDQLDVLLKAIKRENPDENTAAKVNKRLQNIKEALIDNDAAEAIYQVHEALQILDSAKYYQ
;
A
#
# COMPACT_ATOMS: atom_id res chain seq x y z
N MET A 1 14.07 13.55 -16.89
CA MET A 1 13.29 12.30 -17.00
C MET A 1 12.49 12.33 -18.30
N ASN A 2 12.92 11.66 -19.37
CA ASN A 2 12.17 11.57 -20.65
C ASN A 2 12.49 10.29 -21.46
N SER A 3 13.06 9.26 -20.81
CA SER A 3 13.51 8.05 -21.50
C SER A 3 12.38 7.04 -21.78
N GLY A 4 11.28 7.08 -21.01
CA GLY A 4 10.18 6.10 -21.13
C GLY A 4 9.27 6.35 -22.33
N GLN A 5 8.94 7.61 -22.64
CA GLN A 5 8.05 7.96 -23.76
C GLN A 5 8.63 7.57 -25.12
N ASN A 6 9.97 7.56 -25.26
CA ASN A 6 10.66 7.18 -26.50
C ASN A 6 10.52 5.70 -26.88
N ILE A 7 10.29 4.81 -25.92
CA ILE A 7 10.14 3.37 -26.21
C ILE A 7 8.75 3.09 -26.76
N VAL A 8 7.73 3.70 -26.18
CA VAL A 8 6.33 3.55 -26.61
C VAL A 8 6.12 4.12 -28.02
N GLU A 9 6.64 5.33 -28.28
CA GLU A 9 6.64 5.97 -29.61
C GLU A 9 7.33 5.09 -30.68
N ARG A 10 8.47 4.47 -30.34
CA ARG A 10 9.18 3.55 -31.26
C ARG A 10 8.40 2.28 -31.54
N ILE A 11 7.71 1.72 -30.54
CA ILE A 11 6.87 0.52 -30.72
C ILE A 11 5.65 0.86 -31.58
N ILE A 12 4.95 1.97 -31.29
CA ILE A 12 3.80 2.46 -32.07
C ILE A 12 4.21 2.77 -33.52
N GLY A 13 5.37 3.39 -33.74
CA GLY A 13 5.87 3.70 -35.08
C GLY A 13 6.25 2.46 -35.90
N LYS A 14 6.71 1.37 -35.27
CA LYS A 14 6.95 0.09 -35.94
C LYS A 14 5.65 -0.62 -36.27
N ILE A 15 4.67 -0.59 -35.36
CA ILE A 15 3.33 -1.13 -35.61
C ILE A 15 2.67 -0.36 -36.77
N ARG A 16 2.66 0.98 -36.75
CA ARG A 16 2.07 1.79 -37.82
C ARG A 16 2.71 1.54 -39.19
N ARG A 17 4.03 1.29 -39.26
CA ARG A 17 4.71 0.91 -40.50
C ARG A 17 4.39 -0.51 -40.95
N ALA A 18 4.16 -1.45 -40.04
CA ALA A 18 3.71 -2.79 -40.38
C ALA A 18 2.26 -2.82 -40.91
N PHE A 19 1.43 -1.83 -40.54
CA PHE A 19 0.03 -1.73 -40.95
C PHE A 19 -0.25 -0.75 -42.09
N SER A 20 0.65 0.18 -42.39
CA SER A 20 0.58 1.02 -43.60
C SER A 20 1.10 0.24 -44.80
N GLY A 21 0.30 -0.72 -45.25
CA GLY A 21 0.51 -1.43 -46.49
C GLY A 21 0.85 -0.44 -47.59
N THR A 22 1.99 -0.66 -48.23
CA THR A 22 2.46 0.03 -49.42
C THR A 22 1.34 0.04 -50.46
N GLY A 23 0.68 1.19 -50.62
CA GLY A 23 -0.21 1.46 -51.73
C GLY A 23 0.61 1.40 -53.02
N THR A 24 0.59 0.26 -53.69
CA THR A 24 1.16 0.09 -55.01
C THR A 24 0.31 0.89 -55.99
N GLY A 25 0.98 1.76 -56.73
CA GLY A 25 0.38 2.62 -57.74
C GLY A 25 -0.45 1.83 -58.76
N ASN A 26 -1.51 2.49 -59.22
CA ASN A 26 -2.43 2.00 -60.24
C ASN A 26 -1.68 1.72 -61.55
N ASP A 27 -1.58 0.45 -61.91
CA ASP A 27 -1.25 0.01 -63.27
C ASP A 27 -2.52 -0.65 -63.85
N PRO A 28 -3.29 0.04 -64.71
CA PRO A 28 -4.56 -0.48 -65.16
C PRO A 28 -4.35 -1.16 -66.50
N GLN A 29 -3.92 -2.43 -66.56
CA GLN A 29 -4.33 -3.38 -67.62
C GLN A 29 -4.14 -4.84 -67.17
N ASN A 30 -5.27 -5.57 -67.14
CA ASN A 30 -5.40 -7.02 -67.31
C ASN A 30 -4.43 -7.94 -66.55
N GLY A 31 -4.79 -8.25 -65.30
CA GLY A 31 -4.25 -9.40 -64.59
C GLY A 31 -5.24 -9.88 -63.55
N MET A 32 -5.58 -11.16 -63.56
CA MET A 32 -6.47 -11.79 -62.59
C MET A 32 -5.79 -11.77 -61.21
N TYR A 33 -6.00 -10.70 -60.44
CA TYR A 33 -5.39 -10.52 -59.11
C TYR A 33 -6.00 -11.53 -58.12
N THR A 34 -5.35 -12.68 -57.95
CA THR A 34 -5.59 -13.52 -56.78
C THR A 34 -5.03 -12.79 -55.57
N ALA A 35 -5.89 -12.16 -54.77
CA ALA A 35 -5.50 -11.51 -53.53
C ALA A 35 -4.64 -12.48 -52.68
N PRO A 36 -3.43 -12.09 -52.28
CA PRO A 36 -2.56 -12.97 -51.51
C PRO A 36 -3.23 -13.34 -50.18
N ARG A 37 -3.47 -14.63 -49.98
CA ARG A 37 -4.08 -15.24 -48.76
C ARG A 37 -3.19 -15.16 -47.50
N SER A 38 -2.30 -14.17 -47.41
CA SER A 38 -1.33 -14.02 -46.31
C SER A 38 -1.96 -13.61 -44.97
N GLY A 39 -3.24 -13.19 -44.96
CA GLY A 39 -3.96 -12.80 -43.74
C GLY A 39 -4.21 -13.93 -42.72
N GLY A 40 -4.01 -15.19 -43.09
CA GLY A 40 -4.27 -16.33 -42.19
C GLY A 40 -3.27 -16.46 -41.03
N ARG A 41 -2.00 -16.12 -41.23
CA ARG A 41 -0.95 -16.28 -40.20
C ARG A 41 -1.05 -15.20 -39.12
N LEU A 42 -1.27 -13.94 -39.52
CA LEU A 42 -1.42 -12.83 -38.57
C LEU A 42 -2.64 -13.03 -37.65
N ARG A 43 -3.77 -13.48 -38.19
CA ARG A 43 -4.96 -13.79 -37.40
C ARG A 43 -4.71 -14.88 -36.36
N LYS A 44 -3.98 -15.94 -36.72
CA LYS A 44 -3.61 -17.02 -35.78
C LYS A 44 -2.69 -16.52 -34.66
N VAL A 45 -1.71 -15.66 -34.98
CA VAL A 45 -0.81 -15.07 -33.98
C VAL A 45 -1.57 -14.15 -33.03
N LEU A 46 -2.42 -13.27 -33.54
CA LEU A 46 -3.24 -12.39 -32.71
C LEU A 46 -4.20 -13.17 -31.81
N LEU A 47 -4.82 -14.23 -32.33
CA LEU A 47 -5.68 -15.10 -31.53
C LEU A 47 -4.89 -15.80 -30.42
N ALA A 48 -3.69 -16.31 -30.72
CA ALA A 48 -2.83 -16.92 -29.72
C ALA A 48 -2.43 -15.93 -28.62
N ILE A 49 -2.06 -14.69 -28.98
CA ILE A 49 -1.76 -13.62 -28.03
C ILE A 49 -2.99 -13.31 -27.16
N LEU A 50 -4.18 -13.19 -27.78
CA LEU A 50 -5.41 -12.95 -27.05
C LEU A 50 -5.73 -14.06 -26.04
N VAL A 51 -5.56 -15.32 -26.44
CA VAL A 51 -5.75 -16.48 -25.54
C VAL A 51 -4.76 -16.42 -24.37
N VAL A 52 -3.49 -16.09 -24.62
CA VAL A 52 -2.49 -15.92 -23.55
C VAL A 52 -2.89 -14.79 -22.60
N ILE A 53 -3.36 -13.65 -23.13
CA ILE A 53 -3.83 -12.53 -22.31
C ILE A 53 -5.02 -12.95 -21.43
N ILE A 54 -6.01 -13.66 -21.99
CA ILE A 54 -7.16 -14.16 -21.23
C ILE A 54 -6.71 -15.11 -20.13
N VAL A 55 -5.80 -16.05 -20.42
CA VAL A 55 -5.25 -16.97 -19.42
C VAL A 55 -4.54 -16.22 -18.30
N LEU A 56 -3.72 -15.22 -18.64
CA LEU A 56 -3.04 -14.38 -17.64
C LEU A 56 -4.04 -13.58 -16.78
N ILE A 57 -5.13 -13.07 -17.36
CA ILE A 57 -6.18 -12.36 -16.63
C ILE A 57 -6.89 -13.31 -15.65
N VAL A 58 -7.25 -14.52 -16.10
CA VAL A 58 -7.92 -15.53 -15.25
C VAL A 58 -7.02 -15.96 -14.10
N ILE A 59 -5.76 -16.28 -14.37
CA ILE A 59 -4.78 -16.65 -13.35
C ILE A 59 -4.55 -15.49 -12.38
N GLY A 60 -4.45 -14.26 -12.88
CA GLY A 60 -4.32 -13.05 -12.05
C GLY A 60 -5.51 -12.89 -11.11
N PHE A 61 -6.74 -13.08 -11.59
CA PHE A 61 -7.95 -12.98 -10.76
C PHE A 61 -7.98 -14.03 -9.64
N LEU A 62 -7.56 -15.27 -9.93
CA LEU A 62 -7.41 -16.31 -8.92
C LEU A 62 -6.30 -15.98 -7.92
N GLY A 63 -5.19 -15.41 -8.39
CA GLY A 63 -4.09 -14.93 -7.56
C GLY A 63 -4.52 -13.85 -6.56
N VAL A 64 -5.35 -12.89 -6.95
CA VAL A 64 -5.77 -11.79 -6.06
C VAL A 64 -6.46 -12.30 -4.78
N ARG A 65 -7.26 -13.37 -4.88
CA ARG A 65 -7.98 -13.97 -3.74
C ARG A 65 -7.17 -15.01 -2.98
N SER A 66 -5.97 -15.32 -3.46
CA SER A 66 -5.12 -16.35 -2.88
C SER A 66 -4.51 -15.86 -1.56
N ILE A 67 -4.41 -16.77 -0.59
CA ILE A 67 -3.79 -16.56 0.73
C ILE A 67 -2.39 -17.18 0.77
N PRO A 68 -1.51 -16.77 1.70
CA PRO A 68 -0.20 -17.39 1.88
C PRO A 68 -0.28 -18.93 1.95
N GLY A 69 0.64 -19.61 1.27
CA GLY A 69 0.68 -21.08 1.19
C GLY A 69 -0.18 -21.70 0.07
N SER A 70 -1.04 -20.92 -0.60
CA SER A 70 -1.78 -21.40 -1.77
C SER A 70 -0.94 -21.38 -3.06
N ILE A 71 -1.29 -22.24 -4.03
CA ILE A 71 -0.53 -22.45 -5.28
C ILE A 71 -0.37 -21.14 -6.08
N PHE A 72 -1.41 -20.28 -6.09
CA PHE A 72 -1.41 -19.05 -6.88
C PHE A 72 -0.87 -17.82 -6.13
N TYR A 73 -0.49 -17.97 -4.86
CA TYR A 73 0.02 -16.85 -4.05
C TYR A 73 1.33 -16.29 -4.60
N GLY A 74 2.21 -17.14 -5.12
CA GLY A 74 3.42 -16.70 -5.80
C GLY A 74 3.15 -15.78 -6.98
N ILE A 75 2.05 -15.98 -7.71
CA ILE A 75 1.68 -15.12 -8.85
C ILE A 75 1.12 -13.79 -8.36
N LYS A 76 0.34 -13.80 -7.28
CA LYS A 76 -0.17 -12.59 -6.63
C LYS A 76 0.97 -11.63 -6.29
N VAL A 77 1.94 -12.10 -5.52
CA VAL A 77 2.99 -11.26 -4.93
C VAL A 77 4.12 -10.91 -5.90
N ASN A 78 4.41 -11.77 -6.89
CA ASN A 78 5.52 -11.55 -7.82
C ASN A 78 5.11 -10.92 -9.15
N VAL A 79 3.82 -10.97 -9.51
CA VAL A 79 3.35 -10.50 -10.82
C VAL A 79 2.24 -9.46 -10.67
N VAL A 80 1.15 -9.83 -9.99
CA VAL A 80 -0.05 -8.97 -9.94
C VAL A 80 0.21 -7.70 -9.14
N GLU A 81 0.76 -7.83 -7.93
CA GLU A 81 0.98 -6.68 -7.05
C GLU A 81 2.05 -5.71 -7.60
N PRO A 82 3.23 -6.14 -8.08
CA PRO A 82 4.18 -5.25 -8.73
C PRO A 82 3.61 -4.55 -9.97
N ALA A 83 2.80 -5.25 -10.77
CA ALA A 83 2.14 -4.63 -11.93
C ALA A 83 1.17 -3.52 -11.48
N MET A 84 0.35 -3.78 -10.45
CA MET A 84 -0.57 -2.80 -9.90
C MET A 84 0.14 -1.62 -9.22
N GLN A 85 1.27 -1.86 -8.55
CA GLN A 85 2.12 -0.82 -7.99
C GLN A 85 2.71 0.06 -9.10
N GLY A 86 3.15 -0.55 -10.22
CA GLY A 86 3.69 0.16 -11.38
C GLY A 86 2.67 1.04 -12.12
N LEU A 87 1.37 0.82 -11.88
CA LEU A 87 0.30 1.67 -12.41
C LEU A 87 0.01 2.91 -11.55
N GLN A 88 0.53 2.97 -10.32
CA GLN A 88 0.38 4.15 -9.45
C GLN A 88 1.33 5.25 -9.94
N VAL A 89 0.77 6.37 -10.39
CA VAL A 89 1.54 7.42 -11.09
C VAL A 89 2.09 8.42 -10.08
N SER A 90 1.27 8.82 -9.11
CA SER A 90 1.66 9.80 -8.09
C SER A 90 2.27 9.15 -6.85
N THR A 91 3.04 9.92 -6.09
CA THR A 91 3.59 9.46 -4.80
C THR A 91 2.48 9.12 -3.81
N HIS A 92 1.45 9.96 -3.74
CA HIS A 92 0.28 9.74 -2.90
C HIS A 92 -0.43 8.43 -3.26
N GLU A 93 -0.65 8.16 -4.56
CA GLU A 93 -1.22 6.88 -5.01
C GLU A 93 -0.35 5.68 -4.64
N LYS A 94 0.98 5.81 -4.72
CA LYS A 94 1.91 4.74 -4.33
C LYS A 94 1.84 4.47 -2.83
N ALA A 95 1.84 5.52 -2.00
CA ALA A 95 1.73 5.41 -0.55
C ALA A 95 0.39 4.78 -0.15
N ALA A 96 -0.73 5.29 -0.68
CA ALA A 96 -2.06 4.73 -0.46
C ALA A 96 -2.17 3.27 -0.93
N TYR A 97 -1.51 2.92 -2.04
CA TYR A 97 -1.45 1.53 -2.50
C TYR A 97 -0.68 0.63 -1.54
N GLN A 98 0.41 1.11 -0.93
CA GLN A 98 1.14 0.35 0.10
C GLN A 98 0.31 0.15 1.37
N ILE A 99 -0.39 1.18 1.84
CA ILE A 99 -1.35 1.06 2.94
C ILE A 99 -2.39 -0.03 2.63
N LYS A 100 -2.94 -0.02 1.41
CA LYS A 100 -3.89 -1.04 0.96
C LYS A 100 -3.27 -2.45 0.91
N LEU A 101 -1.99 -2.58 0.57
CA LEU A 101 -1.29 -3.86 0.64
C LEU A 101 -1.11 -4.32 2.09
N MET A 102 -0.75 -3.43 3.01
CA MET A 102 -0.64 -3.74 4.44
C MET A 102 -1.99 -4.22 5.02
N GLN A 103 -3.09 -3.51 4.72
CA GLN A 103 -4.45 -3.94 5.09
C GLN A 103 -4.78 -5.31 4.53
N ARG A 104 -4.43 -5.57 3.26
CA ARG A 104 -4.64 -6.88 2.66
C ARG A 104 -3.82 -7.97 3.35
N ARG A 105 -2.61 -7.67 3.82
CA ARG A 105 -1.83 -8.64 4.58
C ARG A 105 -2.47 -8.93 5.93
N LEU A 106 -3.03 -7.94 6.61
CA LEU A 106 -3.85 -8.17 7.80
C LEU A 106 -5.05 -9.09 7.48
N ASP A 107 -5.81 -8.80 6.42
CA ASP A 107 -6.92 -9.66 5.96
C ASP A 107 -6.47 -11.08 5.59
N GLU A 108 -5.23 -11.26 5.14
CA GLU A 108 -4.68 -12.58 4.84
C GLU A 108 -4.31 -13.33 6.11
N LEU A 109 -3.73 -12.66 7.11
CA LEU A 109 -3.40 -13.24 8.41
C LEU A 109 -4.66 -13.74 9.12
N THR A 110 -5.72 -12.94 9.17
CA THR A 110 -7.01 -13.30 9.80
C THR A 110 -7.69 -14.50 9.12
N ARG A 111 -7.34 -14.80 7.86
CA ARG A 111 -7.86 -15.95 7.10
C ARG A 111 -6.99 -17.19 7.22
N LEU A 112 -5.81 -17.10 7.83
CA LEU A 112 -4.98 -18.27 8.08
C LEU A 112 -5.66 -19.13 9.14
N ASN A 113 -5.83 -20.42 8.82
CA ASN A 113 -6.50 -21.34 9.72
C ASN A 113 -5.67 -21.54 11.01
N PRO A 114 -6.21 -21.18 12.20
CA PRO A 114 -5.49 -21.35 13.47
C PRO A 114 -5.28 -22.82 13.86
N ASP A 115 -6.01 -23.76 13.26
CA ASP A 115 -5.86 -25.20 13.54
C ASP A 115 -4.81 -25.88 12.66
N LYS A 116 -4.28 -25.19 11.64
CA LYS A 116 -3.31 -25.77 10.71
C LYS A 116 -1.93 -25.13 10.90
N PRO A 117 -0.91 -25.91 11.30
CA PRO A 117 0.42 -25.36 11.48
C PRO A 117 0.94 -24.77 10.18
N MET A 118 1.50 -23.58 10.28
CA MET A 118 2.08 -22.88 9.15
C MET A 118 3.40 -23.55 8.75
N SER A 119 3.60 -23.77 7.45
CA SER A 119 4.91 -24.21 6.96
C SER A 119 5.93 -23.09 7.02
N ASP A 120 7.20 -23.42 7.27
CA ASP A 120 8.30 -22.44 7.35
C ASP A 120 8.39 -21.56 6.10
N LYS A 121 8.14 -22.14 4.92
CA LYS A 121 8.08 -21.40 3.66
C LYS A 121 6.96 -20.36 3.63
N THR A 122 5.79 -20.68 4.18
CA THR A 122 4.67 -19.72 4.26
C THR A 122 5.01 -18.60 5.22
N ARG A 123 5.64 -18.94 6.36
CA ARG A 123 6.10 -17.98 7.37
C ARG A 123 7.11 -16.99 6.80
N GLU A 124 8.15 -17.51 6.13
CA GLU A 124 9.17 -16.69 5.47
C GLU A 124 8.55 -15.75 4.43
N VAL A 125 7.60 -16.26 3.63
CA VAL A 125 6.89 -15.44 2.64
C VAL A 125 6.11 -14.31 3.31
N ILE A 126 5.39 -14.57 4.41
CA ILE A 126 4.66 -13.54 5.15
C ILE A 126 5.65 -12.50 5.72
N GLN A 127 6.72 -12.94 6.38
CA GLN A 127 7.73 -12.04 6.95
C GLN A 127 8.33 -11.12 5.89
N ASN A 128 8.68 -11.67 4.73
CA ASN A 128 9.24 -10.89 3.63
C ASN A 128 8.23 -9.90 3.05
N GLN A 129 6.95 -10.28 2.95
CA GLN A 129 5.91 -9.39 2.44
C GLN A 129 5.60 -8.25 3.42
N LEU A 130 5.51 -8.54 4.71
CA LEU A 130 5.30 -7.52 5.74
C LEU A 130 6.48 -6.54 5.77
N ALA A 131 7.72 -7.05 5.80
CA ALA A 131 8.92 -6.20 5.78
C ALA A 131 8.98 -5.32 4.54
N ARG A 132 8.79 -5.92 3.35
CA ARG A 132 8.83 -5.20 2.09
C ARG A 132 7.79 -4.08 2.00
N ASN A 133 6.55 -4.31 2.44
CA ASN A 133 5.51 -3.27 2.36
C ASN A 133 5.82 -2.10 3.29
N THR A 134 6.33 -2.37 4.51
CA THR A 134 6.77 -1.33 5.44
C THR A 134 7.97 -0.54 4.90
N ASP A 135 8.97 -1.23 4.36
CA ASP A 135 10.17 -0.59 3.79
C ASP A 135 9.84 0.22 2.53
N ASP A 136 9.01 -0.31 1.63
CA ASP A 136 8.57 0.39 0.43
C ASP A 136 7.77 1.65 0.80
N LEU A 137 6.87 1.56 1.79
CA LEU A 137 6.12 2.73 2.26
C LEU A 137 7.04 3.80 2.85
N ARG A 138 7.94 3.41 3.74
CA ARG A 138 8.92 4.32 4.33
C ARG A 138 9.77 4.99 3.26
N SER A 139 10.29 4.21 2.31
CA SER A 139 11.07 4.74 1.19
C SER A 139 10.27 5.74 0.36
N ILE A 140 8.99 5.46 0.07
CA ILE A 140 8.11 6.39 -0.64
C ILE A 140 7.95 7.71 0.13
N ILE A 141 7.85 7.66 1.46
CA ILE A 141 7.65 8.84 2.30
C ILE A 141 8.95 9.65 2.48
N GLU A 142 10.07 9.00 2.77
CA GLU A 142 11.35 9.65 3.05
C GLU A 142 12.02 10.24 1.80
N THR A 143 11.85 9.61 0.63
CA THR A 143 12.57 10.02 -0.59
C THR A 143 11.79 11.01 -1.45
N ASN A 144 10.57 11.39 -1.06
CA ASN A 144 9.69 12.14 -1.94
C ASN A 144 9.41 13.57 -1.49
N GLU A 145 9.90 14.51 -2.28
CA GLU A 145 9.72 15.94 -2.05
C GLU A 145 8.28 16.42 -2.29
N ASN A 146 7.40 15.60 -2.90
CA ASN A 146 6.02 16.00 -3.21
C ASN A 146 4.98 15.57 -2.16
N ILE A 147 5.37 14.86 -1.10
CA ILE A 147 4.49 14.56 0.02
C ILE A 147 4.67 15.67 1.05
N THR A 148 3.58 16.32 1.43
CA THR A 148 3.62 17.30 2.53
C THR A 148 3.85 16.60 3.88
N GLN A 149 4.42 17.30 4.85
CA GLN A 149 4.63 16.73 6.19
C GLN A 149 3.33 16.21 6.82
N GLY A 150 2.22 16.94 6.64
CA GLY A 150 0.90 16.49 7.09
C GLY A 150 0.44 15.18 6.45
N GLU A 151 0.56 15.06 5.12
CA GLU A 151 0.21 13.83 4.40
C GLU A 151 1.11 12.64 4.80
N ALA A 152 2.40 12.88 5.03
CA ALA A 152 3.32 11.86 5.53
C ALA A 152 2.91 11.38 6.93
N MET A 153 2.61 12.30 7.84
CA MET A 153 2.16 11.96 9.20
C MET A 153 0.86 11.16 9.17
N THR A 154 -0.15 11.58 8.39
CA THR A 154 -1.41 10.81 8.24
C THR A 154 -1.16 9.41 7.66
N THR A 155 -0.31 9.31 6.64
CA THR A 155 0.01 8.01 6.03
C THR A 155 0.74 7.07 7.00
N LEU A 156 1.68 7.61 7.79
CA LEU A 156 2.41 6.84 8.81
C LEU A 156 1.50 6.44 9.97
N HIS A 157 0.56 7.30 10.37
CA HIS A 157 -0.49 6.97 11.33
C HIS A 157 -1.34 5.78 10.86
N ASP A 158 -1.86 5.84 9.62
CA ASP A 158 -2.64 4.75 9.03
C ASP A 158 -1.83 3.43 9.01
N ALA A 159 -0.54 3.52 8.68
CA ALA A 159 0.36 2.37 8.70
C ALA A 159 0.56 1.79 10.10
N ALA A 160 0.72 2.66 11.12
CA ALA A 160 0.89 2.27 12.50
C ALA A 160 -0.35 1.54 13.04
N VAL A 161 -1.56 2.07 12.75
CA VAL A 161 -2.83 1.39 13.08
C VAL A 161 -2.86 -0.02 12.50
N ILE A 162 -2.52 -0.19 11.21
CA ILE A 162 -2.53 -1.52 10.58
C ILE A 162 -1.50 -2.45 11.19
N LEU A 163 -0.31 -1.96 11.52
CA LEU A 163 0.74 -2.78 12.14
C LEU A 163 0.37 -3.21 13.56
N GLU A 164 -0.29 -2.35 14.34
CA GLU A 164 -0.83 -2.72 15.65
C GLU A 164 -1.92 -3.79 15.54
N LEU A 165 -2.82 -3.66 14.55
CA LEU A 165 -3.81 -4.71 14.27
C LEU A 165 -3.14 -6.04 13.86
N GLN A 166 -2.04 -5.98 13.12
CA GLN A 166 -1.27 -7.18 12.77
C GLN A 166 -0.58 -7.80 13.99
N GLU A 167 -0.01 -6.99 14.87
CA GLU A 167 0.60 -7.44 16.13
C GLU A 167 -0.45 -8.16 17.00
N ASN A 168 -1.62 -7.55 17.18
CA ASN A 168 -2.72 -8.16 17.94
C ASN A 168 -3.19 -9.48 17.31
N GLU A 169 -3.37 -9.53 15.99
CA GLU A 169 -3.72 -10.78 15.29
C GLU A 169 -2.63 -11.86 15.44
N ILE A 170 -1.36 -11.46 15.44
CA ILE A 170 -0.23 -12.38 15.67
C ILE A 170 -0.24 -12.91 17.10
N ALA A 171 -0.50 -12.05 18.09
CA ALA A 171 -0.57 -12.41 19.49
C ALA A 171 -1.74 -13.35 19.82
N GLU A 172 -2.88 -13.18 19.13
CA GLU A 172 -4.07 -14.02 19.32
C GLU A 172 -3.99 -15.38 18.60
N ASN A 173 -3.06 -15.53 17.66
CA ASN A 173 -2.93 -16.74 16.84
C ASN A 173 -1.60 -17.48 17.11
N PRO A 174 -1.60 -18.61 17.86
CA PRO A 174 -0.39 -19.35 18.20
C PRO A 174 0.46 -19.80 16.99
N ASN A 175 -0.16 -19.98 15.81
CA ASN A 175 0.60 -20.33 14.60
C ASN A 175 1.42 -19.17 14.05
N LEU A 176 1.12 -17.94 14.50
CA LEU A 176 1.78 -16.71 14.09
C LEU A 176 2.84 -16.25 15.10
N GLU A 177 2.93 -16.81 16.30
CA GLU A 177 3.83 -16.36 17.39
C GLU A 177 5.26 -16.07 16.92
N SER A 178 5.81 -16.90 16.04
CA SER A 178 7.12 -16.68 15.38
C SER A 178 7.29 -15.38 14.56
N LEU A 179 6.21 -14.64 14.34
CA LEU A 179 6.17 -13.37 13.61
C LEU A 179 6.18 -12.16 14.54
N ASP A 180 6.01 -12.36 15.86
CA ASP A 180 5.77 -11.32 16.86
C ASP A 180 6.91 -10.29 16.91
N ASP A 181 8.14 -10.75 17.12
CA ASP A 181 9.34 -9.89 17.13
C ASP A 181 9.45 -9.01 15.87
N ALA A 182 9.09 -9.57 14.71
CA ALA A 182 9.16 -8.87 13.44
C ALA A 182 8.01 -7.87 13.26
N ALA A 183 6.83 -8.11 13.83
CA ALA A 183 5.73 -7.15 13.83
C ALA A 183 6.04 -5.97 14.75
N ILE A 184 6.51 -6.25 15.97
CA ILE A 184 6.92 -5.25 16.96
C ILE A 184 8.02 -4.34 16.39
N GLU A 185 9.05 -4.91 15.76
CA GLU A 185 10.14 -4.11 15.18
C GLU A 185 9.65 -3.20 14.04
N ARG A 186 8.69 -3.67 13.22
CA ARG A 186 8.12 -2.86 12.14
C ARG A 186 7.26 -1.72 12.67
N LEU A 187 6.42 -1.98 13.67
CA LEU A 187 5.61 -0.95 14.32
C LEU A 187 6.53 0.11 14.94
N ARG A 188 7.58 -0.31 15.65
CA ARG A 188 8.62 0.58 16.19
C ARG A 188 9.26 1.42 15.09
N SER A 189 9.65 0.82 13.97
CA SER A 189 10.28 1.54 12.85
C SER A 189 9.34 2.60 12.24
N ILE A 190 8.04 2.31 12.09
CA ILE A 190 7.06 3.29 11.59
C ILE A 190 6.87 4.43 12.60
N ASN A 191 6.77 4.11 13.90
CA ASN A 191 6.61 5.13 14.94
C ASN A 191 7.83 6.04 15.06
N GLU A 192 9.06 5.51 14.92
CA GLU A 192 10.27 6.34 14.90
C GLU A 192 10.34 7.21 13.64
N THR A 193 9.92 6.69 12.49
CA THR A 193 9.80 7.50 11.26
C THR A 193 8.79 8.62 11.49
N TYR A 194 7.61 8.31 12.04
CA TYR A 194 6.56 9.27 12.36
C TYR A 194 7.06 10.38 13.29
N LYS A 195 7.75 10.03 14.39
CA LYS A 195 8.37 11.02 15.30
C LYS A 195 9.34 11.93 14.57
N GLY A 196 10.15 11.39 13.67
CA GLY A 196 11.05 12.19 12.82
C GLY A 196 10.31 13.24 12.00
N PHE A 197 9.18 12.88 11.38
CA PHE A 197 8.32 13.81 10.64
C PHE A 197 7.69 14.86 11.56
N VAL A 198 7.20 14.48 12.74
CA VAL A 198 6.66 15.43 13.73
C VAL A 198 7.72 16.45 14.15
N LEU A 199 8.95 16.01 14.43
CA LEU A 199 10.05 16.90 14.82
C LEU A 199 10.39 17.90 13.70
N VAL A 200 10.44 17.45 12.44
CA VAL A 200 10.67 18.33 11.28
C VAL A 200 9.52 19.31 11.10
N PHE A 201 8.28 18.86 11.24
CA PHE A 201 7.09 19.70 11.15
C PHE A 201 7.10 20.79 12.22
N VAL A 202 7.36 20.43 13.49
CA VAL A 202 7.43 21.37 14.61
C VAL A 202 8.57 22.38 14.44
N ALA A 203 9.75 21.93 14.02
CA ALA A 203 10.88 22.83 13.80
C ALA A 203 10.65 23.83 12.64
N GLY A 204 9.83 23.45 11.66
CA GLY A 204 9.54 24.25 10.46
C GLY A 204 8.28 25.12 10.53
N THR A 205 7.50 25.05 11.61
CA THR A 205 6.18 25.68 11.71
C THR A 205 6.17 26.74 12.81
N ASP A 206 5.52 27.89 12.58
CA ASP A 206 5.39 28.93 13.59
C ASP A 206 4.45 28.51 14.72
N ALA A 207 4.61 29.16 15.89
CA ALA A 207 3.89 28.79 17.10
C ALA A 207 2.35 28.94 16.97
N GLU A 208 1.86 29.93 16.20
CA GLU A 208 0.42 30.13 16.02
C GLU A 208 -0.18 28.99 15.19
N THR A 209 0.47 28.64 14.08
CA THR A 209 0.08 27.51 13.24
C THR A 209 0.19 26.18 13.99
N LEU A 210 1.23 25.96 14.79
CA LEU A 210 1.36 24.76 15.63
C LEU A 210 0.24 24.65 16.65
N GLN A 211 -0.07 25.74 17.35
CA GLN A 211 -1.16 25.75 18.32
C GLN A 211 -2.51 25.46 17.65
N ALA A 212 -2.75 26.04 16.47
CA ALA A 212 -3.95 25.77 15.69
C ALA A 212 -4.04 24.29 15.27
N TYR A 213 -2.93 23.71 14.80
CA TYR A 213 -2.86 22.30 14.43
C TYR A 213 -3.15 21.37 15.63
N VAL A 214 -2.50 21.60 16.77
CA VAL A 214 -2.72 20.78 17.97
C VAL A 214 -4.18 20.86 18.45
N ASN A 215 -4.77 22.05 18.42
CA ASN A 215 -6.18 22.25 18.79
C ASN A 215 -7.13 21.51 17.85
N ASP A 216 -6.86 21.54 16.54
CA ASP A 216 -7.64 20.79 15.55
C ASP A 216 -7.55 19.28 15.77
N GLN A 217 -6.34 18.75 15.99
CA GLN A 217 -6.14 17.32 16.26
C GLN A 217 -6.79 16.88 17.58
N LEU A 218 -6.77 17.72 18.62
CA LEU A 218 -7.49 17.49 19.87
C LEU A 218 -9.01 17.45 19.66
N ASP A 219 -9.57 18.35 18.86
CA ASP A 219 -11.00 18.32 18.54
C ASP A 219 -11.38 17.04 17.78
N VAL A 220 -10.55 16.60 16.83
CA VAL A 220 -10.73 15.31 16.14
C VAL A 220 -10.72 14.15 17.15
N LEU A 221 -9.75 14.10 18.06
CA LEU A 221 -9.65 13.07 19.09
C LEU A 221 -10.88 13.06 20.01
N LEU A 222 -11.30 14.21 20.52
CA LEU A 222 -12.46 14.32 21.41
C LEU A 222 -13.75 13.88 20.71
N LYS A 223 -13.92 14.24 19.43
CA LYS A 223 -15.03 13.76 18.60
C LYS A 223 -14.97 12.24 18.40
N ALA A 224 -13.79 11.68 18.16
CA ALA A 224 -13.59 10.24 18.00
C ALA A 224 -13.96 9.49 19.29
N ILE A 225 -13.47 9.93 20.46
CA ILE A 225 -13.81 9.33 21.76
C ILE A 225 -15.32 9.28 21.97
N LYS A 226 -16.01 10.39 21.70
CA LYS A 226 -17.47 10.47 21.85
C LYS A 226 -18.22 9.57 20.87
N ARG A 227 -17.73 9.46 19.63
CA ARG A 227 -18.37 8.69 18.55
C ARG A 227 -18.21 7.19 18.75
N GLU A 228 -17.00 6.74 19.05
CA GLU A 228 -16.67 5.32 19.13
C GLU A 228 -17.07 4.70 20.48
N ASN A 229 -17.24 5.52 21.53
CA ASN A 229 -17.63 5.07 22.88
C ASN A 229 -16.79 3.85 23.34
N PRO A 230 -15.45 4.01 23.49
CA PRO A 230 -14.53 2.91 23.72
C PRO A 230 -14.87 2.13 24.99
N ASP A 231 -14.54 0.83 25.01
CA ASP A 231 -14.62 0.00 26.21
C ASP A 231 -13.69 0.52 27.33
N GLU A 232 -13.84 -0.02 28.54
CA GLU A 232 -13.10 0.46 29.72
C GLU A 232 -11.57 0.40 29.55
N ASN A 233 -11.04 -0.64 28.92
CA ASN A 233 -9.60 -0.79 28.71
C ASN A 233 -9.09 0.22 27.68
N THR A 234 -9.78 0.34 26.55
CA THR A 234 -9.47 1.32 25.50
C THR A 234 -9.56 2.75 26.06
N ALA A 235 -10.63 3.06 26.81
CA ALA A 235 -10.82 4.36 27.46
C ALA A 235 -9.69 4.68 28.45
N ALA A 236 -9.23 3.70 29.25
CA ALA A 236 -8.12 3.89 30.18
C ALA A 236 -6.81 4.24 29.46
N LYS A 237 -6.49 3.55 28.36
CA LYS A 237 -5.31 3.85 27.52
C LYS A 237 -5.40 5.26 26.92
N VAL A 238 -6.55 5.63 26.35
CA VAL A 238 -6.77 6.96 25.77
C VAL A 238 -6.69 8.07 26.84
N ASN A 239 -7.26 7.85 28.02
CA ASN A 239 -7.18 8.81 29.13
C ASN A 239 -5.75 9.05 29.59
N LYS A 240 -4.90 8.01 29.62
CA LYS A 240 -3.46 8.16 29.88
C LYS A 240 -2.80 9.06 28.84
N ARG A 241 -3.13 8.90 27.55
CA ARG A 241 -2.60 9.77 26.49
C ARG A 241 -3.10 11.21 26.64
N LEU A 242 -4.38 11.43 26.98
CA LEU A 242 -4.91 12.77 27.28
C LEU A 242 -4.17 13.46 28.43
N GLN A 243 -3.76 12.72 29.46
CA GLN A 243 -2.91 13.26 30.54
C GLN A 243 -1.53 13.67 30.01
N ASN A 244 -0.87 12.82 29.23
CA ASN A 244 0.42 13.13 28.63
C ASN A 244 0.35 14.35 27.69
N ILE A 245 -0.72 14.48 26.88
CA ILE A 245 -0.93 15.64 26.01
C ILE A 245 -1.03 16.91 26.85
N LYS A 246 -1.78 16.87 27.96
CA LYS A 246 -1.91 18.01 28.85
C LYS A 246 -0.56 18.40 29.45
N GLU A 247 0.25 17.44 29.88
CA GLU A 247 1.60 17.69 30.42
C GLU A 247 2.51 18.30 29.36
N ALA A 248 2.56 17.74 28.15
CA ALA A 248 3.33 18.27 27.03
C ALA A 248 2.92 19.71 26.66
N LEU A 249 1.63 20.01 26.67
CA LEU A 249 1.12 21.37 26.43
C LEU A 249 1.55 22.37 27.53
N ILE A 250 1.59 21.94 28.79
CA ILE A 250 2.08 22.78 29.91
C ILE A 250 3.57 23.08 29.74
N ASP A 251 4.33 22.09 29.29
CA ASP A 251 5.77 22.19 29.08
C ASP A 251 6.14 22.89 27.75
N ASN A 252 5.15 23.28 26.94
CA ASN A 252 5.31 23.82 25.59
C ASN A 252 6.05 22.86 24.63
N ASP A 253 5.92 21.55 24.84
CA ASP A 253 6.44 20.51 23.95
C ASP A 253 5.37 20.13 22.90
N ALA A 254 5.31 20.92 21.82
CA ALA A 254 4.34 20.68 20.74
C ALA A 254 4.57 19.35 20.02
N ALA A 255 5.82 18.87 19.94
CA ALA A 255 6.13 17.61 19.28
C ALA A 255 5.56 16.44 20.07
N GLU A 256 5.79 16.43 21.38
CA GLU A 256 5.24 15.41 22.26
C GLU A 256 3.70 15.48 22.30
N ALA A 257 3.12 16.68 22.35
CA ALA A 257 1.66 16.84 22.30
C ALA A 257 1.06 16.24 21.02
N ILE A 258 1.64 16.53 19.83
CA ILE A 258 1.18 15.97 18.55
C ILE A 258 1.31 14.45 18.56
N TYR A 259 2.47 13.93 18.99
CA TYR A 259 2.73 12.50 19.06
C TYR A 259 1.71 11.76 19.92
N GLN A 260 1.43 12.28 21.13
CA GLN A 260 0.47 11.67 22.05
C GLN A 260 -0.97 11.74 21.53
N VAL A 261 -1.34 12.79 20.78
CA VAL A 261 -2.66 12.86 20.11
C VAL A 261 -2.80 11.75 19.07
N HIS A 262 -1.79 11.56 18.22
CA HIS A 262 -1.84 10.50 17.20
C HIS A 262 -1.80 9.10 17.82
N GLU A 263 -1.00 8.85 18.85
CA GLU A 263 -1.06 7.57 19.59
C GLU A 263 -2.46 7.32 20.19
N ALA A 264 -3.13 8.36 20.71
CA ALA A 264 -4.49 8.22 21.24
C ALA A 264 -5.51 7.89 20.14
N LEU A 265 -5.39 8.53 18.96
CA LEU A 265 -6.20 8.20 17.78
C LEU A 265 -5.92 6.77 17.31
N GLN A 266 -4.67 6.34 17.33
CA GLN A 266 -4.27 5.00 16.89
C GLN A 266 -4.94 3.93 17.75
N ILE A 267 -4.95 4.12 19.07
CA ILE A 267 -5.63 3.25 20.04
C ILE A 267 -7.14 3.16 19.75
N LEU A 268 -7.79 4.27 19.40
CA LEU A 268 -9.22 4.29 19.08
C LEU A 268 -9.51 3.58 17.76
N ASP A 269 -8.72 3.87 16.73
CA ASP A 269 -8.88 3.29 15.40
C ASP A 269 -8.61 1.78 15.41
N SER A 270 -7.64 1.31 16.19
CA SER A 270 -7.36 -0.12 16.36
C SER A 270 -8.47 -0.82 17.16
N ALA A 271 -8.99 -0.21 18.22
CA ALA A 271 -10.07 -0.78 19.02
C ALA A 271 -11.37 -0.99 18.23
N LYS A 272 -11.68 -0.08 17.28
CA LYS A 272 -12.84 -0.18 16.40
C LYS A 272 -12.85 -1.46 15.57
N TYR A 273 -11.69 -1.99 15.22
CA TYR A 273 -11.59 -3.19 14.39
C TYR A 273 -12.08 -4.46 15.10
N TYR A 274 -12.08 -4.47 16.44
CA TYR A 274 -12.45 -5.61 17.27
C TYR A 274 -13.88 -5.57 17.84
N GLN A 275 -14.64 -4.51 17.54
CA GLN A 275 -16.05 -4.35 17.97
C GLN A 275 -17.02 -4.91 16.92
#